data_AF-A0A970J7U7-F1
#
_entry.id   AF-A0A970J7U7-F1
#
_cell.length_a   1.000
_cell.length_b   1.000
_cell.length_c   1.000
_cell.angle_alpha   90.00
_cell.angle_beta   90.00
_cell.angle_gamma   90.00
#
_symmetry.space_group_name_H-M   'P 1'
#
loop_
_entity.id
_entity.type
_entity.pdbx_description
1 polymer ?
#
loop_
_entity_poly.entity_id
_entity_poly.type
_entity_poly.pdbx_seq_one_letter_code
_entity_poly.pdbx_strand_id
1 'polypeptide(L)'
;MWNDKKSISLSKICILAFAVMLVYTAVTAPWLVRRLIDFSRADLYGKESFFLLTIYLGSVPAAILLFCLYRLLHRIELEQVFVATNVECLRRISWSCFCGAIISLISTFYYFPWIFIAVAAAFMGLIVRVVKNVVAQAVELKNESELTI
;
A
#
# COMPACT_ATOMS: atom_id res chain seq x y z
N MET A 1 -26.27 11.79 -12.13
CA MET A 1 -26.21 10.37 -11.69
C MET A 1 -24.79 9.89 -11.90
N TRP A 2 -24.04 9.71 -10.81
CA TRP A 2 -22.67 9.21 -10.84
C TRP A 2 -22.71 7.69 -11.11
N ASN A 3 -21.99 7.22 -12.13
CA ASN A 3 -22.05 5.83 -12.59
C ASN A 3 -20.85 5.06 -11.99
N ASP A 4 -21.06 3.87 -11.44
CA ASP A 4 -20.03 3.09 -10.73
C ASP A 4 -18.75 2.89 -11.55
N LYS A 5 -18.90 2.79 -12.87
CA LYS A 5 -17.80 2.72 -13.85
C LYS A 5 -16.88 3.95 -13.81
N LYS A 6 -17.42 5.15 -13.57
CA LYS A 6 -16.60 6.38 -13.42
C LYS A 6 -15.83 6.40 -12.10
N SER A 7 -16.42 5.87 -11.02
CA SER A 7 -15.75 5.75 -9.72
C SER A 7 -14.50 4.85 -9.78
N ILE A 8 -14.66 3.70 -10.45
CA ILE A 8 -13.59 2.73 -10.66
C ILE A 8 -12.49 3.32 -11.54
N SER A 9 -12.85 3.99 -12.63
CA SER A 9 -11.88 4.65 -13.53
C SER A 9 -11.08 5.73 -12.79
N LEU A 10 -11.75 6.57 -11.99
CA LEU A 10 -11.10 7.60 -11.19
C LEU A 10 -10.13 7.00 -10.16
N SER A 11 -10.54 5.92 -9.49
CA SER A 11 -9.68 5.21 -8.52
C SER A 11 -8.43 4.61 -9.19
N LYS A 12 -8.51 4.14 -10.44
CA LYS A 12 -7.33 3.68 -11.21
C LYS A 12 -6.37 4.82 -11.52
N ILE A 13 -6.90 5.97 -11.94
CA ILE A 13 -6.10 7.17 -12.21
C ILE A 13 -5.38 7.61 -10.93
N CYS A 14 -6.06 7.58 -9.78
CA CYS A 14 -5.45 7.87 -8.49
C CYS A 14 -4.31 6.89 -8.16
N ILE A 15 -4.50 5.58 -8.36
CA ILE A 15 -3.44 4.58 -8.12
C ILE A 15 -2.24 4.82 -9.06
N LEU A 16 -2.49 5.14 -10.33
CA LEU A 16 -1.43 5.45 -11.29
C LEU A 16 -0.66 6.71 -10.85
N ALA A 17 -1.37 7.75 -10.42
CA ALA A 17 -0.76 8.98 -9.92
C ALA A 17 0.13 8.70 -8.69
N PHE A 18 -0.35 7.89 -7.74
CA PHE A 18 0.46 7.46 -6.59
C PHE A 18 1.69 6.62 -6.99
N ALA A 19 1.57 5.77 -8.02
CA ALA A 19 2.70 5.00 -8.54
C ALA A 19 3.75 5.91 -9.17
N VAL A 20 3.34 6.91 -9.95
CA VAL A 20 4.26 7.91 -10.51
C VAL A 20 4.91 8.73 -9.40
N MET A 21 4.15 9.17 -8.39
CA MET A 21 4.70 9.86 -7.22
C MET A 21 5.72 8.99 -6.49
N LEU A 22 5.45 7.69 -6.31
CA LEU A 22 6.39 6.77 -5.67
C LEU A 22 7.71 6.68 -6.46
N VAL A 23 7.64 6.49 -7.78
CA VAL A 23 8.84 6.46 -8.64
C VAL A 23 9.59 7.78 -8.58
N TYR A 24 8.87 8.90 -8.65
CA TYR A 24 9.44 10.23 -8.54
C TYR A 24 10.17 10.43 -7.20
N THR A 25 9.55 10.04 -6.09
CA THR A 25 10.18 10.11 -4.76
C THR A 25 11.39 9.18 -4.62
N ALA A 26 11.36 8.00 -5.22
CA ALA A 26 12.51 7.08 -5.20
C ALA A 26 13.70 7.63 -6.01
N VAL A 27 13.46 8.25 -7.17
CA VAL A 27 14.51 8.85 -8.00
C VAL A 27 15.07 10.13 -7.37
N THR A 28 14.20 10.95 -6.78
CA THR A 28 14.61 12.21 -6.13
C THR A 28 15.06 12.03 -4.69
N ALA A 29 14.96 10.81 -4.12
CA ALA A 29 15.36 10.47 -2.75
C ALA A 29 16.75 11.00 -2.34
N PRO A 30 17.85 10.77 -3.08
CA PRO A 30 19.18 11.27 -2.67
C PRO A 30 19.24 12.79 -2.54
N TRP A 31 18.50 13.52 -3.38
CA TRP A 31 18.46 14.97 -3.32
C TRP A 31 17.51 15.48 -2.22
N LEU A 32 16.36 14.82 -2.03
CA LEU A 32 15.42 15.09 -0.96
C LEU A 32 16.04 14.90 0.42
N VAL A 33 16.77 13.80 0.62
CA VAL A 33 17.42 13.49 1.89
C VAL A 33 18.50 14.51 2.22
N ARG A 34 19.33 14.91 1.25
CA ARG A 34 20.33 15.98 1.44
C ARG A 34 19.68 17.30 1.84
N ARG A 35 18.65 17.73 1.11
CA ARG A 35 17.88 18.94 1.44
C ARG A 35 17.25 18.87 2.82
N LEU A 36 16.72 17.72 3.22
CA LEU A 36 16.13 17.51 4.54
C LEU A 36 17.19 17.61 5.65
N ILE A 37 18.37 17.03 5.44
CA ILE A 37 19.51 17.11 6.37
C ILE A 37 19.97 18.57 6.52
N ASP A 38 20.10 19.29 5.40
CA ASP A 38 20.50 20.71 5.37
C ASP A 38 19.49 21.61 6.10
N PHE A 39 18.19 21.31 5.97
CA PHE A 39 17.12 22.07 6.63
C PHE A 39 16.97 21.70 8.11
N SER A 40 17.06 20.41 8.45
CA SER A 40 16.80 19.92 9.81
C SER A 40 17.97 20.15 10.79
N ARG A 41 19.18 20.44 10.29
CA ARG A 41 20.42 20.86 11.01
C ARG A 41 20.83 20.12 12.31
N ALA A 42 20.14 19.07 12.73
CA ALA A 42 20.49 18.30 13.92
C ALA A 42 20.16 16.82 13.70
N ASP A 43 21.17 15.97 13.92
CA ASP A 43 21.08 14.53 14.24
C ASP A 43 21.02 13.48 13.11
N LEU A 44 20.98 13.88 11.84
CA LEU A 44 21.09 12.95 10.68
C LEU A 44 22.48 12.87 10.03
N TYR A 45 23.44 13.68 10.48
CA TYR A 45 24.83 13.63 9.97
C TYR A 45 25.44 12.24 10.22
N GLY A 46 25.71 11.50 9.13
CA GLY A 46 26.23 10.13 9.17
C GLY A 46 25.19 9.01 9.08
N LYS A 47 23.87 9.32 9.10
CA LYS A 47 22.79 8.33 8.93
C LYS A 47 22.04 8.43 7.59
N GLU A 48 22.53 9.24 6.64
CA GLU A 48 21.97 9.41 5.29
C GLU A 48 21.73 8.05 4.60
N SER A 49 22.71 7.15 4.65
CA SER A 49 22.61 5.82 4.04
C SER A 49 21.49 4.97 4.64
N PHE A 50 21.25 5.05 5.95
CA PHE A 50 20.16 4.32 6.60
C PHE A 50 18.79 4.87 6.22
N PHE A 51 18.67 6.20 6.11
CA PHE A 51 17.41 6.84 5.70
C PHE A 51 17.07 6.53 4.24
N LEU A 52 18.08 6.59 3.35
CA LEU A 52 17.92 6.17 1.96
C LEU A 52 17.56 4.69 1.85
N LEU A 53 18.25 3.84 2.62
CA LEU A 53 17.95 2.41 2.66
C LEU A 53 16.49 2.16 3.04
N THR A 54 15.98 2.83 4.08
CA THR A 54 14.56 2.72 4.49
C THR A 54 13.61 3.17 3.38
N ILE A 55 13.89 4.27 2.68
CA ILE A 55 13.05 4.74 1.56
C ILE A 55 13.01 3.69 0.46
N TYR A 56 14.17 3.16 0.05
CA TYR A 56 14.23 2.15 -1.00
C TYR A 56 13.57 0.83 -0.55
N LEU A 57 13.82 0.37 0.68
CA LEU A 57 13.18 -0.83 1.22
C LEU A 57 11.66 -0.67 1.33
N GLY A 58 11.17 0.51 1.72
CA GLY A 58 9.74 0.83 1.84
C GLY A 58 9.06 1.02 0.49
N SER A 59 9.81 1.44 -0.54
CA SER A 59 9.27 1.61 -1.90
C SER A 59 8.82 0.30 -2.54
N VAL A 60 9.49 -0.82 -2.23
CA VAL A 60 9.17 -2.16 -2.74
C VAL A 60 7.78 -2.64 -2.29
N PRO A 61 7.44 -2.73 -0.99
CA PRO A 61 6.11 -3.12 -0.55
C PRO A 61 5.05 -2.12 -1.00
N ALA A 62 5.35 -0.82 -1.06
CA ALA A 62 4.41 0.18 -1.56
C ALA A 62 4.11 0.00 -3.07
N ALA A 63 5.10 -0.33 -3.89
CA ALA A 63 4.91 -0.65 -5.30
C ALA A 63 4.07 -1.92 -5.48
N ILE A 64 4.35 -2.97 -4.70
CA ILE A 64 3.57 -4.22 -4.70
C ILE A 64 2.11 -3.94 -4.31
N LEU A 65 1.88 -3.11 -3.29
CA LEU A 65 0.57 -2.68 -2.84
C LEU A 65 -0.22 -2.00 -3.97
N LEU A 66 0.39 -1.00 -4.61
CA LEU A 66 -0.25 -0.24 -5.70
C LEU A 66 -0.56 -1.14 -6.90
N PHE A 67 0.36 -2.03 -7.29
CA PHE A 67 0.14 -2.98 -8.37
C PHE A 67 -1.00 -3.95 -8.05
N CYS A 68 -1.06 -4.48 -6.82
CA CYS A 68 -2.14 -5.35 -6.39
C CYS A 68 -3.49 -4.62 -6.37
N LEU A 69 -3.54 -3.37 -5.89
CA LEU A 69 -4.76 -2.55 -5.92
C LEU A 69 -5.22 -2.27 -7.35
N TYR A 70 -4.31 -1.92 -8.26
CA TYR A 70 -4.65 -1.71 -9.66
C TYR A 70 -5.28 -2.96 -10.28
N ARG A 71 -4.68 -4.13 -10.02
CA ARG A 71 -5.17 -5.42 -10.52
C ARG A 71 -6.53 -5.80 -9.92
N LEU A 72 -6.73 -5.57 -8.63
CA LEU A 72 -8.01 -5.77 -7.95
C LEU A 72 -9.10 -4.91 -8.62
N LEU A 73 -8.81 -3.63 -8.81
CA LEU A 73 -9.76 -2.67 -9.37
C LEU A 73 -10.09 -2.94 -10.83
N HIS A 74 -9.11 -3.44 -11.61
CA HIS A 74 -9.35 -3.90 -12.97
C HIS A 74 -10.25 -5.14 -13.03
N ARG A 75 -10.15 -6.05 -12.07
CA ARG A 75 -11.08 -7.21 -11.98
C ARG A 75 -12.48 -6.81 -11.59
N ILE A 76 -12.63 -5.82 -10.69
CA ILE A 76 -13.93 -5.27 -10.30
C ILE A 76 -14.62 -4.63 -11.51
N GLU A 77 -13.87 -3.94 -12.38
CA GLU A 77 -14.40 -3.38 -13.63
C GLU A 77 -14.95 -4.47 -14.59
N LEU A 78 -14.33 -5.65 -14.59
CA LEU A 78 -14.77 -6.81 -15.37
C LEU A 78 -15.89 -7.62 -14.68
N GLU A 79 -16.54 -7.05 -13.66
CA GLU A 79 -17.60 -7.67 -12.86
C GLU A 79 -17.17 -8.96 -12.12
N GLN A 80 -15.86 -9.24 -12.06
CA GLN A 80 -15.27 -10.39 -11.38
C GLN A 80 -14.97 -10.09 -9.92
N VAL A 81 -15.98 -9.65 -9.16
CA VAL A 81 -15.82 -9.24 -7.75
C VAL A 81 -15.67 -10.44 -6.82
N PHE A 82 -16.41 -11.53 -7.10
CA PHE A 82 -16.49 -12.73 -6.24
C PHE A 82 -15.57 -13.87 -6.70
N VAL A 83 -14.29 -13.59 -6.87
CA VAL A 83 -13.30 -14.62 -7.24
C VAL A 83 -12.34 -14.80 -6.07
N ALA A 84 -12.04 -16.05 -5.70
CA ALA A 84 -11.07 -16.37 -4.64
C ALA A 84 -9.69 -15.70 -4.87
N THR A 85 -9.34 -15.43 -6.12
CA THR A 85 -8.14 -14.67 -6.50
C THR A 85 -8.11 -13.23 -5.94
N ASN A 86 -9.26 -12.60 -5.74
CA ASN A 86 -9.34 -11.25 -5.16
C ASN A 86 -9.01 -11.27 -3.66
N VAL A 87 -9.42 -12.32 -2.95
CA VAL A 87 -9.04 -12.56 -1.54
C VAL A 87 -7.54 -12.72 -1.40
N GLU A 88 -6.92 -13.46 -2.33
CA GLU A 88 -5.47 -13.64 -2.38
C GLU A 88 -4.71 -12.33 -2.70
N CYS A 89 -5.28 -11.49 -3.56
CA CYS A 89 -4.77 -10.16 -3.84
C CYS A 89 -4.81 -9.26 -2.59
N LEU A 90 -5.94 -9.25 -1.87
CA LEU A 90 -6.10 -8.54 -0.60
C LEU A 90 -5.16 -9.06 0.48
N ARG A 91 -4.87 -10.37 0.48
CA ARG A 91 -3.86 -10.97 1.37
C ARG A 91 -2.47 -10.38 1.12
N ARG A 92 -2.06 -10.25 -0.15
CA ARG A 92 -0.78 -9.62 -0.52
C ARG A 92 -0.72 -8.15 -0.13
N ILE A 93 -1.79 -7.39 -0.36
CA ILE A 93 -1.90 -5.99 0.05
C ILE A 93 -1.71 -5.87 1.56
N SER A 94 -2.40 -6.69 2.34
CA SER A 94 -2.26 -6.69 3.81
C SER A 94 -0.81 -6.98 4.23
N TRP A 95 -0.18 -8.02 3.69
CA TRP A 95 1.21 -8.35 3.99
C TRP A 95 2.16 -7.22 3.61
N SER A 96 1.96 -6.55 2.49
CA SER A 96 2.78 -5.40 2.09
C SER A 96 2.67 -4.23 3.09
N CYS A 97 1.48 -3.94 3.63
CA CYS A 97 1.29 -2.95 4.69
C CYS A 97 2.04 -3.34 5.96
N PHE A 98 1.97 -4.61 6.38
CA PHE A 98 2.72 -5.09 7.56
C PHE A 98 4.23 -5.03 7.35
N CYS A 99 4.72 -5.39 6.16
CA CYS A 99 6.13 -5.21 5.81
C CYS A 99 6.54 -3.73 5.90
N GLY A 100 5.75 -2.82 5.34
CA GLY A 100 5.99 -1.37 5.45
C GLY A 100 5.98 -0.87 6.90
N ALA A 101 5.08 -1.40 7.73
CA ALA A 101 5.02 -1.08 9.16
C ALA A 101 6.27 -1.55 9.91
N ILE A 102 6.75 -2.77 9.64
CA ILE A 102 7.98 -3.32 10.25
C ILE A 102 9.20 -2.48 9.84
N ILE A 103 9.33 -2.16 8.55
CA ILE A 103 10.44 -1.33 8.03
C ILE A 103 10.42 0.05 8.70
N SER A 104 9.23 0.66 8.83
CA SER A 104 9.06 1.96 9.50
C SER A 104 9.35 1.87 11.00
N LEU A 105 8.97 0.77 11.65
CA LEU A 105 9.23 0.55 13.08
C LEU A 105 10.73 0.41 13.35
N ILE A 106 11.46 -0.36 12.54
CA ILE A 106 12.93 -0.45 12.61
C ILE A 106 13.56 0.93 12.38
N SER A 107 12.96 1.76 11.53
CA SER A 107 13.44 3.11 11.24
C SER A 107 13.23 4.10 12.39
N THR A 108 12.41 3.75 13.38
CA THR A 108 12.18 4.56 14.58
C THR A 108 13.44 4.66 15.45
N PHE A 109 14.34 3.67 15.41
CA PHE A 109 15.58 3.66 16.21
C PHE A 109 16.50 4.85 15.92
N TYR A 110 16.45 5.42 14.71
CA TYR A 110 17.28 6.56 14.33
C TYR A 110 16.48 7.86 14.11
N TYR A 111 15.17 7.79 13.84
CA TYR A 111 14.33 8.97 13.65
C TYR A 111 12.92 8.71 14.18
N PHE A 112 12.64 9.25 15.36
CA PHE A 112 11.41 9.02 16.12
C PHE A 112 10.09 9.22 15.32
N PRO A 113 9.98 10.23 14.41
CA PRO A 113 8.74 10.41 13.63
C PRO A 113 8.30 9.23 12.76
N TRP A 114 9.20 8.27 12.45
CA TRP A 114 8.81 7.05 11.74
C TRP A 114 7.79 6.19 12.48
N ILE A 115 7.67 6.34 13.81
CA ILE A 115 6.67 5.61 14.60
C ILE A 115 5.25 5.90 14.13
N PHE A 116 4.97 7.14 13.72
CA PHE A 116 3.65 7.53 13.23
C PHE A 116 3.31 6.81 11.92
N ILE A 117 4.29 6.71 11.02
CA ILE A 117 4.17 5.98 9.75
C ILE A 117 3.98 4.48 10.01
N ALA A 118 4.73 3.90 10.96
CA ALA A 118 4.61 2.50 11.34
C ALA A 118 3.20 2.15 11.86
N VAL A 119 2.66 2.98 12.75
CA VAL A 119 1.30 2.80 13.30
C VAL A 119 0.25 2.95 12.21
N ALA A 120 0.35 3.98 11.36
CA ALA A 120 -0.57 4.17 10.25
C ALA A 120 -0.56 3.00 9.25
N ALA A 121 0.63 2.50 8.90
CA ALA A 121 0.79 1.35 8.01
C ALA A 121 0.22 0.06 8.62
N ALA A 122 0.45 -0.18 9.93
CA ALA A 122 -0.10 -1.32 10.64
C ALA A 122 -1.63 -1.26 10.69
N PHE A 123 -2.19 -0.09 10.98
CA PHE A 123 -3.64 0.13 10.99
C PHE A 123 -4.27 -0.10 9.61
N MET A 124 -3.66 0.44 8.55
CA MET A 124 -4.10 0.17 7.18
C MET A 124 -4.02 -1.33 6.84
N GLY A 125 -2.96 -2.02 7.29
CA GLY A 125 -2.82 -3.46 7.16
C GLY A 125 -3.96 -4.25 7.82
N LEU A 126 -4.43 -3.81 9.00
CA LEU A 126 -5.59 -4.38 9.70
C LEU A 126 -6.90 -4.12 8.93
N ILE A 127 -7.14 -2.91 8.44
CA ILE A 127 -8.32 -2.59 7.62
C ILE A 127 -8.40 -3.54 6.42
N VAL A 128 -7.29 -3.73 5.69
CA VAL A 128 -7.26 -4.65 4.55
C VAL A 128 -7.53 -6.09 4.98
N ARG A 129 -7.09 -6.53 6.17
CA ARG A 129 -7.47 -7.86 6.68
C ARG A 129 -8.97 -8.00 6.92
N VAL A 130 -9.60 -6.98 7.49
CA VAL A 130 -11.06 -6.98 7.71
C VAL A 130 -11.79 -7.05 6.38
N VAL A 131 -11.43 -6.19 5.41
CA VAL A 131 -12.02 -6.21 4.06
C VAL A 131 -11.82 -7.56 3.38
N LYS A 132 -10.61 -8.14 3.48
CA LYS A 132 -10.32 -9.49 2.97
C LYS A 132 -11.27 -10.54 3.57
N ASN A 133 -11.51 -10.49 4.88
CA ASN A 133 -12.37 -11.45 5.56
C ASN A 133 -13.84 -11.32 5.11
N VAL A 134 -14.33 -10.08 4.98
CA VAL A 134 -15.69 -9.82 4.46
C VAL A 134 -15.84 -10.30 3.02
N VAL A 135 -14.87 -10.03 2.15
CA VAL A 135 -14.89 -10.51 0.75
C VAL A 135 -14.83 -12.03 0.68
N ALA A 136 -14.06 -12.69 1.56
CA ALA A 136 -14.01 -14.14 1.61
C ALA A 136 -15.37 -14.75 1.98
N GLN A 137 -16.04 -14.23 3.01
CA GLN A 137 -17.40 -14.66 3.37
C GLN A 137 -18.40 -14.41 2.24
N ALA A 138 -18.29 -13.28 1.54
CA ALA A 138 -19.17 -12.96 0.43
C ALA A 138 -18.98 -13.92 -0.77
N VAL A 139 -17.76 -14.41 -1.01
CA VAL A 139 -17.48 -15.45 -2.02
C VAL A 139 -18.07 -16.79 -1.63
N GLU A 140 -17.97 -17.18 -0.35
CA GLU A 140 -18.53 -18.42 0.18
C GLU A 140 -20.06 -18.46 0.04
N LEU A 141 -20.74 -17.39 0.47
CA LEU A 141 -22.20 -17.26 0.33
C LEU A 141 -22.66 -17.33 -1.14
N LYS A 142 -21.90 -16.75 -2.06
CA LYS A 142 -22.21 -16.84 -3.49
C LYS A 142 -22.10 -18.28 -4.00
N ASN A 143 -21.04 -18.99 -3.61
CA ASN A 143 -20.83 -20.38 -4.01
C ASN A 143 -21.94 -21.30 -3.47
N GLU A 144 -22.38 -21.12 -2.22
CA GLU A 144 -23.47 -21.88 -1.64
C GLU A 144 -24.80 -21.66 -2.38
N SER A 145 -25.09 -20.42 -2.77
CA SER A 145 -26.28 -20.09 -3.55
C SER A 145 -26.27 -20.71 -4.96
N GLU A 146 -25.12 -20.83 -5.60
CA GLU A 146 -25.00 -21.48 -6.92
C GLU A 146 -25.18 -23.00 -6.84
N LEU A 147 -24.95 -23.63 -5.67
CA LEU A 147 -25.12 -25.07 -5.43
C LEU A 147 -26.57 -25.48 -5.10
N THR A 148 -27.42 -24.53 -4.71
CA THR A 148 -28.82 -24.81 -4.32
C THR A 148 -29.83 -24.60 -5.45
N ILE A 149 -29.38 -24.15 -6.63
CA ILE A 149 -30.17 -24.03 -7.86
C ILE A 149 -29.94 -25.27 -8.73
#